data_AF-A0A6C0CUV9-F1
#
_entry.id   AF-A0A6C0CUV9-F1
#
_cell.length_a   1.000
_cell.length_b   1.000
_cell.length_c   1.000
_cell.angle_alpha   90.00
_cell.angle_beta   90.00
_cell.angle_gamma   90.00
#
_symmetry.space_group_name_H-M   'P 1'
#
loop_
_entity.id
_entity.type
_entity.pdbx_description
1 polymer ?
#
loop_
_entity_poly.entity_id
_entity_poly.type
_entity_poly.pdbx_seq_one_letter_code
_entity_poly.pdbx_strand_id
1 'polypeptide(L)'
;MSQIDIKVLKQGILSRNVVTCCFFTVGEAYRDFRQYIGNLKRFIQQTELLKTFELRIYTDDTGKDIALAVSDGNPRVTVLHYDCPQFREGRGHKGMFGTLVRFLPIFEDLDVVWCSDIDIPDRWLDERQLHLMNKHKCDFFLAKFICYDDKVVWNRKNTILAGRFITKIQFPRALLTRFLNMFTEGKLSEIVNRINDENTNLTNNKPASEFPYGMDEVFLNTSIYNWMMRHNKRILLQTDYFIRGFAYEFGDKEAKALTQSYHWFPTHSKFLKLKKLFEKYLPILMKRHICYKEFFDNLPNFKNDFIVYSIVNGSDL
;
A
#
# COMPACT_ATOMS: atom_id res chain seq x y z
N MET A 1 10.96 -18.88 16.58
CA MET A 1 10.18 -19.47 15.48
C MET A 1 9.29 -18.40 14.89
N SER A 2 9.14 -18.36 13.56
CA SER A 2 8.17 -17.46 12.90
C SER A 2 6.76 -17.87 13.34
N GLN A 3 5.89 -16.92 13.71
CA GLN A 3 4.47 -17.23 13.95
C GLN A 3 3.72 -17.59 12.66
N ILE A 4 4.34 -17.33 11.50
CA ILE A 4 3.77 -17.52 10.17
C ILE A 4 4.60 -18.59 9.45
N ASP A 5 3.95 -19.69 9.10
CA ASP A 5 4.51 -20.78 8.32
C ASP A 5 4.31 -20.49 6.84
N ILE A 6 5.34 -20.77 6.03
CA ILE A 6 5.34 -20.53 4.59
C ILE A 6 5.65 -21.82 3.85
N LYS A 7 4.82 -22.15 2.86
CA LYS A 7 5.00 -23.27 1.94
C LYS A 7 5.03 -22.78 0.50
N VAL A 8 6.04 -23.18 -0.27
CA VAL A 8 6.09 -22.90 -1.71
C VAL A 8 5.08 -23.79 -2.43
N LEU A 9 4.12 -23.19 -3.15
CA LEU A 9 3.17 -23.90 -4.01
C LEU A 9 3.63 -23.93 -5.47
N LYS A 10 4.25 -22.84 -5.93
CA LYS A 10 4.88 -22.70 -7.24
C LYS A 10 6.15 -21.88 -7.08
N GLN A 11 7.26 -22.38 -7.61
CA GLN A 11 8.54 -21.66 -7.62
C GLN A 11 8.72 -20.94 -8.96
N GLY A 12 8.90 -19.63 -8.94
CA GLY A 12 9.33 -18.85 -10.10
C GLY A 12 10.87 -18.77 -10.19
N ILE A 13 11.36 -18.04 -11.20
CA ILE A 13 12.77 -17.67 -11.33
C ILE A 13 13.16 -16.82 -10.13
N LEU A 14 14.11 -17.32 -9.34
CA LEU A 14 14.62 -16.65 -8.16
C LEU A 14 15.34 -15.35 -8.54
N SER A 15 15.10 -14.30 -7.76
CA SER A 15 15.80 -13.03 -7.87
C SER A 15 16.04 -12.45 -6.48
N ARG A 16 17.12 -11.67 -6.33
CA ARG A 16 17.34 -10.85 -5.13
C ARG A 16 16.51 -9.56 -5.15
N ASN A 17 15.85 -9.27 -6.27
CA ASN A 17 14.88 -8.18 -6.41
C ASN A 17 13.47 -8.79 -6.42
N VAL A 18 12.64 -8.42 -5.45
CA VAL A 18 11.32 -9.03 -5.25
C VAL A 18 10.22 -7.96 -5.29
N VAL A 19 9.21 -8.17 -6.13
CA VAL A 19 7.90 -7.53 -5.98
C VAL A 19 7.03 -8.47 -5.18
N THR A 20 6.30 -7.97 -4.19
CA THR A 20 5.50 -8.82 -3.31
C THR A 20 4.10 -8.25 -3.09
N CYS A 21 3.12 -9.15 -3.12
CA CYS A 21 1.72 -8.86 -2.89
C CYS A 21 1.02 -10.03 -2.16
N CYS A 22 -0.23 -9.83 -1.78
CA CYS A 22 -1.07 -10.85 -1.16
C CYS A 22 -2.36 -11.06 -1.96
N PHE A 23 -2.88 -12.29 -1.97
CA PHE A 23 -4.15 -12.65 -2.60
C PHE A 23 -4.88 -13.69 -1.75
N PHE A 24 -6.02 -13.31 -1.19
CA PHE A 24 -6.87 -14.15 -0.34
C PHE A 24 -8.29 -13.56 -0.33
N THR A 25 -9.27 -14.34 0.15
CA THR A 25 -10.62 -13.84 0.44
C THR A 25 -10.79 -13.58 1.92
N VAL A 26 -11.61 -12.61 2.24
CA VAL A 26 -12.17 -12.43 3.60
C VAL A 26 -13.61 -12.94 3.62
N GLY A 27 -14.11 -13.38 4.77
CA GLY A 27 -15.44 -13.98 4.96
C GLY A 27 -16.59 -13.16 4.38
N GLU A 28 -17.24 -12.31 5.18
CA GLU A 28 -18.23 -11.34 4.67
C GLU A 28 -17.52 -10.31 3.78
N ALA A 29 -17.34 -10.64 2.50
CA ALA A 29 -16.58 -9.83 1.58
C ALA A 29 -17.34 -8.55 1.20
N TYR A 30 -16.78 -7.39 1.53
CA TYR A 30 -17.26 -6.09 1.05
C TYR A 30 -16.87 -5.79 -0.42
N ARG A 31 -16.08 -6.68 -1.06
CA ARG A 31 -15.59 -6.54 -2.45
C ARG A 31 -16.02 -7.73 -3.32
N ASP A 32 -16.36 -7.48 -4.59
CA ASP A 32 -16.60 -8.56 -5.57
C ASP A 32 -15.29 -9.32 -5.84
N PHE A 33 -15.25 -10.59 -5.46
CA PHE A 33 -14.07 -11.42 -5.62
C PHE A 33 -13.63 -11.57 -7.09
N ARG A 34 -14.56 -11.51 -8.05
CA ARG A 34 -14.22 -11.53 -9.49
C ARG A 34 -13.41 -10.31 -9.90
N GLN A 35 -13.72 -9.15 -9.34
CA GLN A 35 -12.92 -7.93 -9.56
C GLN A 35 -11.52 -8.11 -9.00
N TYR A 36 -11.39 -8.73 -7.83
CA TYR A 36 -10.10 -9.00 -7.20
C TYR A 36 -9.23 -9.95 -8.02
N ILE A 37 -9.82 -10.99 -8.62
CA ILE A 37 -9.14 -11.87 -9.59
C ILE A 37 -8.65 -11.08 -10.81
N GLY A 38 -9.50 -10.18 -11.35
CA GLY A 38 -9.13 -9.30 -12.45
C GLY A 38 -7.95 -8.39 -12.10
N ASN A 39 -7.93 -7.85 -10.88
CA ASN A 39 -6.81 -7.05 -10.38
C ASN A 39 -5.52 -7.87 -10.29
N LEU A 40 -5.57 -9.13 -9.82
CA LEU A 40 -4.39 -10.00 -9.79
C LEU A 40 -3.82 -10.24 -11.20
N LYS A 41 -4.68 -10.57 -12.17
CA LYS A 41 -4.26 -10.76 -13.57
C LYS A 41 -3.58 -9.52 -14.13
N ARG A 42 -4.18 -8.34 -13.93
CA ARG A 42 -3.60 -7.06 -14.35
C ARG A 42 -2.27 -6.80 -13.63
N PHE A 43 -2.19 -7.05 -12.33
CA PHE A 43 -0.98 -6.83 -11.54
C PHE A 43 0.20 -7.68 -12.05
N ILE A 44 -0.02 -8.96 -12.36
CA ILE A 44 1.02 -9.81 -12.97
C ILE A 44 1.51 -9.20 -14.28
N GLN A 45 0.60 -8.73 -15.15
CA GLN A 45 0.97 -8.06 -16.39
C GLN A 45 1.74 -6.75 -16.16
N GLN A 46 1.33 -5.94 -15.19
CA GLN A 46 2.04 -4.70 -14.83
C GLN A 46 3.48 -5.00 -14.36
N THR A 47 3.72 -6.12 -13.67
CA THR A 47 5.08 -6.51 -13.23
C THR A 47 6.02 -6.91 -14.38
N GLU A 48 5.53 -7.02 -15.63
CA GLU A 48 6.37 -7.18 -16.82
C GLU A 48 7.20 -5.92 -17.13
N LEU A 49 6.88 -4.78 -16.51
CA LEU A 49 7.74 -3.59 -16.52
C LEU A 49 8.96 -3.72 -15.60
N LEU A 50 8.99 -4.76 -14.76
CA LEU A 50 10.05 -5.05 -13.78
C LEU A 50 10.63 -6.45 -14.03
N LYS A 51 11.09 -6.72 -15.26
CA LYS A 51 11.45 -8.09 -15.71
C LYS A 51 12.56 -8.76 -14.89
N THR A 52 13.41 -7.98 -14.23
CA THR A 52 14.50 -8.47 -13.37
C THR A 52 14.03 -8.87 -11.97
N PHE A 53 12.77 -8.63 -11.64
CA PHE A 53 12.18 -8.97 -10.35
C PHE A 53 11.49 -10.34 -10.41
N GLU A 54 11.61 -11.07 -9.31
CA GLU A 54 10.69 -12.16 -8.95
C GLU A 54 9.40 -11.53 -8.41
N LEU A 55 8.23 -12.04 -8.83
CA LEU A 55 6.95 -11.68 -8.23
C LEU A 55 6.55 -12.76 -7.22
N ARG A 56 6.40 -12.39 -5.94
CA ARG A 56 5.91 -13.27 -4.88
C ARG A 56 4.48 -12.95 -4.49
N ILE A 57 3.59 -13.90 -4.73
CA ILE A 57 2.18 -13.84 -4.35
C ILE A 57 1.98 -14.68 -3.09
N TYR A 58 1.64 -14.04 -1.98
CA TYR A 58 1.28 -14.71 -0.73
C TYR A 58 -0.22 -15.00 -0.69
N THR A 59 -0.62 -16.24 -0.43
CA THR A 59 -2.03 -16.69 -0.41
C THR A 59 -2.28 -17.66 0.74
N ASP A 60 -3.53 -17.79 1.19
CA ASP A 60 -3.96 -18.88 2.07
C ASP A 60 -4.85 -19.88 1.31
N ASP A 61 -5.53 -20.77 2.04
CA ASP A 61 -6.39 -21.80 1.45
C ASP A 61 -7.60 -21.24 0.71
N THR A 62 -7.94 -19.96 0.88
CA THR A 62 -9.05 -19.33 0.16
C THR A 62 -8.67 -18.84 -1.23
N GLY A 63 -7.41 -18.46 -1.44
CA GLY A 63 -6.93 -17.85 -2.68
C GLY A 63 -6.03 -18.76 -3.53
N LYS A 64 -5.51 -19.85 -2.97
CA LYS A 64 -4.37 -20.57 -3.54
C LYS A 64 -4.59 -21.13 -4.94
N ASP A 65 -5.75 -21.73 -5.19
CA ASP A 65 -6.02 -22.39 -6.48
C ASP A 65 -6.12 -21.36 -7.60
N ILE A 66 -6.69 -20.18 -7.30
CA ILE A 66 -6.77 -19.06 -8.23
C ILE A 66 -5.40 -18.43 -8.44
N ALA A 67 -4.63 -18.22 -7.38
CA ALA A 67 -3.28 -17.68 -7.48
C ALA A 67 -2.40 -18.59 -8.37
N LEU A 68 -2.50 -19.91 -8.21
CA LEU A 68 -1.83 -20.89 -9.06
C LEU A 68 -2.30 -20.80 -10.52
N ALA A 69 -3.61 -20.81 -10.76
CA ALA A 69 -4.17 -20.76 -12.11
C ALA A 69 -3.83 -19.47 -12.86
N VAL A 70 -3.88 -18.31 -12.18
CA VAL A 70 -3.57 -17.00 -12.77
C VAL A 70 -2.08 -16.82 -13.02
N SER A 71 -1.24 -17.49 -12.24
CA SER A 71 0.23 -17.45 -12.37
C SER A 71 0.78 -18.51 -13.32
N ASP A 72 -0.09 -19.35 -13.89
CA ASP A 72 0.32 -20.38 -14.83
C ASP A 72 0.96 -19.76 -16.07
N GLY A 73 2.01 -20.41 -16.58
CA GLY A 73 2.79 -19.91 -17.70
C GLY A 73 3.68 -18.67 -17.43
N ASN A 74 3.60 -18.02 -16.26
CA ASN A 74 4.52 -16.92 -15.92
C ASN A 74 5.73 -17.44 -15.13
N PRO A 75 6.95 -17.49 -15.72
CA PRO A 75 8.10 -18.11 -15.08
C PRO A 75 8.66 -17.31 -13.91
N ARG A 76 8.36 -16.01 -13.78
CA ARG A 76 8.89 -15.16 -12.70
C ARG A 76 8.02 -15.14 -11.44
N VAL A 77 6.86 -15.80 -11.48
CA VAL A 77 5.89 -15.75 -10.39
C VAL A 77 6.06 -16.94 -9.46
N THR A 78 6.38 -16.66 -8.21
CA THR A 78 6.37 -17.59 -7.08
C THR A 78 5.07 -17.43 -6.30
N VAL A 79 4.38 -18.54 -6.05
CA VAL A 79 3.17 -18.58 -5.22
C VAL A 79 3.51 -19.25 -3.90
N LEU A 80 3.28 -18.51 -2.81
CA LEU A 80 3.62 -18.89 -1.44
C LEU A 80 2.33 -19.02 -0.64
N HIS A 81 2.07 -20.21 -0.11
CA HIS A 81 1.03 -20.42 0.88
C HIS A 81 1.53 -19.95 2.23
N TYR A 82 0.72 -19.17 2.94
CA TYR A 82 0.96 -18.81 4.33
C TYR A 82 -0.09 -19.43 5.25
N ASP A 83 0.37 -19.76 6.45
CA ASP A 83 -0.48 -20.19 7.54
C ASP A 83 -0.04 -19.55 8.85
N CYS A 84 -0.99 -19.04 9.62
CA CYS A 84 -0.74 -18.55 10.96
C CYS A 84 -1.82 -19.09 11.89
N PRO A 85 -1.59 -20.24 12.56
CA PRO A 85 -2.62 -20.92 13.35
C PRO A 85 -3.32 -20.03 14.39
N GLN A 86 -2.59 -19.07 14.98
CA GLN A 86 -3.13 -18.13 15.96
C GLN A 86 -4.17 -17.16 15.37
N PHE A 87 -4.12 -16.92 14.06
CA PHE A 87 -4.99 -16.00 13.33
C PHE A 87 -5.89 -16.72 12.32
N ARG A 88 -5.97 -18.05 12.37
CA ARG A 88 -6.80 -18.83 11.43
C ARG A 88 -8.29 -18.67 11.72
N GLU A 89 -9.10 -18.57 10.67
CA GLU A 89 -10.56 -18.51 10.72
C GLU A 89 -11.15 -19.33 9.56
N GLY A 90 -11.71 -20.51 9.86
CA GLY A 90 -12.19 -21.44 8.83
C GLY A 90 -11.08 -21.83 7.86
N ARG A 91 -11.29 -21.55 6.55
CA ARG A 91 -10.29 -21.78 5.49
C ARG A 91 -9.35 -20.58 5.27
N GLY A 92 -9.54 -19.49 5.99
CA GLY A 92 -8.75 -18.26 5.84
C GLY A 92 -8.14 -17.81 7.15
N HIS A 93 -7.93 -16.51 7.26
CA HIS A 93 -7.41 -15.85 8.45
C HIS A 93 -8.34 -14.72 8.87
N LYS A 94 -8.27 -14.35 10.15
CA LYS A 94 -9.07 -13.29 10.76
C LYS A 94 -8.92 -11.99 9.97
N GLY A 95 -10.06 -11.46 9.51
CA GLY A 95 -10.15 -10.17 8.86
C GLY A 95 -9.11 -9.96 7.75
N MET A 96 -8.32 -8.90 7.88
CA MET A 96 -7.32 -8.50 6.89
C MET A 96 -5.90 -8.97 7.22
N PHE A 97 -5.71 -9.99 8.07
CA PHE A 97 -4.38 -10.47 8.47
C PHE A 97 -3.45 -10.77 7.29
N GLY A 98 -3.98 -11.35 6.21
CA GLY A 98 -3.23 -11.64 4.99
C GLY A 98 -2.60 -10.42 4.30
N THR A 99 -3.00 -9.19 4.65
CA THR A 99 -2.34 -7.98 4.13
C THR A 99 -0.93 -7.78 4.70
N LEU A 100 -0.63 -8.34 5.88
CA LEU A 100 0.71 -8.24 6.47
C LEU A 100 1.74 -9.15 5.80
N VAL A 101 1.32 -10.31 5.27
CA VAL A 101 2.27 -11.33 4.80
C VAL A 101 3.05 -10.89 3.56
N ARG A 102 2.55 -9.91 2.81
CA ARG A 102 3.31 -9.27 1.71
C ARG A 102 4.55 -8.52 2.20
N PHE A 103 4.68 -8.25 3.50
CA PHE A 103 5.88 -7.63 4.05
C PHE A 103 6.92 -8.65 4.47
N LEU A 104 6.65 -9.96 4.44
CA LEU A 104 7.62 -10.98 4.85
C LEU A 104 8.99 -10.87 4.14
N PRO A 105 9.05 -10.55 2.83
CA PRO A 105 10.34 -10.41 2.16
C PRO A 105 11.23 -9.30 2.72
N ILE A 106 10.68 -8.27 3.39
CA ILE A 106 11.51 -7.18 3.95
C ILE A 106 12.43 -7.64 5.09
N PHE A 107 12.23 -8.86 5.61
CA PHE A 107 13.06 -9.47 6.66
C PHE A 107 14.03 -10.52 6.10
N GLU A 108 14.09 -10.69 4.78
CA GLU A 108 14.98 -11.63 4.08
C GLU A 108 16.23 -10.91 3.55
N ASP A 109 17.29 -11.67 3.27
CA ASP A 109 18.50 -11.14 2.62
C ASP A 109 18.23 -10.94 1.11
N LEU A 110 17.71 -9.78 0.76
CA LEU A 110 17.34 -9.36 -0.59
C LEU A 110 17.92 -7.98 -0.90
N ASP A 111 18.15 -7.69 -2.18
CA ASP A 111 18.71 -6.40 -2.62
C ASP A 111 17.64 -5.31 -2.70
N VAL A 112 16.45 -5.68 -3.18
CA VAL A 112 15.29 -4.78 -3.27
C VAL A 112 14.02 -5.57 -2.97
N VAL A 113 13.17 -5.00 -2.09
CA VAL A 113 11.81 -5.49 -1.86
C VAL A 113 10.82 -4.37 -2.17
N TRP A 114 9.90 -4.65 -3.07
CA TRP A 114 8.82 -3.75 -3.48
C TRP A 114 7.47 -4.33 -3.04
N CYS A 115 6.92 -3.81 -1.95
CA CYS A 115 5.64 -4.21 -1.39
C CYS A 115 4.50 -3.41 -2.04
N SER A 116 3.50 -4.12 -2.58
CA SER A 116 2.40 -3.51 -3.32
C SER A 116 1.04 -4.12 -2.99
N ASP A 117 0.00 -3.31 -3.13
CA ASP A 117 -1.36 -3.79 -3.38
C ASP A 117 -1.48 -4.32 -4.81
N ILE A 118 -2.51 -5.12 -5.10
CA ILE A 118 -2.79 -5.62 -6.46
C ILE A 118 -3.80 -4.74 -7.21
N ASP A 119 -4.61 -3.95 -6.49
CA ASP A 119 -5.60 -3.04 -7.05
C ASP A 119 -5.02 -1.65 -7.33
N ILE A 120 -3.88 -1.63 -8.04
CA ILE A 120 -3.09 -0.43 -8.32
C ILE A 120 -3.14 0.00 -9.80
N PRO A 121 -3.06 1.32 -10.09
CA PRO A 121 -2.80 1.86 -11.43
C PRO A 121 -1.44 1.44 -12.00
N ASP A 122 -1.37 1.31 -13.33
CA ASP A 122 -0.18 0.83 -14.04
C ASP A 122 1.10 1.63 -13.70
N ARG A 123 0.98 2.96 -13.58
CA ARG A 123 2.13 3.84 -13.29
C ARG A 123 2.76 3.63 -11.91
N TRP A 124 2.16 2.85 -11.02
CA TRP A 124 2.71 2.60 -9.69
C TRP A 124 3.88 1.64 -9.75
N LEU A 125 3.96 0.74 -10.73
CA LEU A 125 5.09 -0.17 -10.93
C LEU A 125 5.98 0.36 -12.06
N ASP A 126 6.85 1.31 -11.70
CA ASP A 126 7.70 2.01 -12.66
C ASP A 126 9.15 2.11 -12.16
N GLU A 127 10.10 1.62 -12.96
CA GLU A 127 11.55 1.64 -12.63
C GLU A 127 12.10 3.05 -12.35
N ARG A 128 11.39 4.11 -12.77
CA ARG A 128 11.74 5.51 -12.41
C ARG A 128 11.94 5.70 -10.91
N GLN A 129 11.16 5.00 -10.08
CA GLN A 129 11.28 5.09 -8.62
C GLN A 129 12.63 4.53 -8.16
N LEU A 130 13.04 3.37 -8.68
CA LEU A 130 14.34 2.76 -8.39
C LEU A 130 15.49 3.62 -8.91
N HIS A 131 15.35 4.20 -10.12
CA HIS A 131 16.33 5.12 -10.68
C HIS A 131 16.54 6.34 -9.77
N LEU A 132 15.45 6.96 -9.30
CA LEU A 132 15.53 8.09 -8.37
C LEU A 132 16.16 7.67 -7.02
N MET A 133 15.79 6.51 -6.47
CA MET A 133 16.42 6.00 -5.25
C MET A 133 17.93 5.80 -5.43
N ASN A 134 18.36 5.24 -6.56
CA ASN A 134 19.79 5.04 -6.87
C ASN A 134 20.51 6.38 -7.02
N LYS A 135 19.95 7.32 -7.79
CA LYS A 135 20.49 8.66 -8.02
C LYS A 135 20.70 9.42 -6.70
N HIS A 136 19.75 9.33 -5.78
CA HIS A 136 19.77 10.07 -4.52
C HIS A 136 20.31 9.27 -3.32
N LYS A 137 20.82 8.05 -3.57
CA LYS A 137 21.34 7.12 -2.55
C LYS A 137 20.34 6.93 -1.40
N CYS A 138 19.10 6.62 -1.75
CA CYS A 138 18.03 6.35 -0.80
C CYS A 138 17.93 4.85 -0.51
N ASP A 139 17.71 4.55 0.76
CA ASP A 139 17.49 3.21 1.30
C ASP A 139 16.03 2.78 1.12
N PHE A 140 15.11 3.74 1.20
CA PHE A 140 13.67 3.53 1.18
C PHE A 140 12.95 4.41 0.17
N PHE A 141 11.83 3.90 -0.34
CA PHE A 141 10.80 4.66 -1.01
C PHE A 141 9.52 4.57 -0.19
N LEU A 142 8.98 5.73 0.18
CA LEU A 142 7.70 5.85 0.85
C LEU A 142 6.76 6.68 -0.02
N ALA A 143 5.51 6.27 -0.13
CA ALA A 143 4.47 7.14 -0.68
C ALA A 143 3.49 7.57 0.42
N LYS A 144 2.98 8.81 0.29
CA LYS A 144 1.89 9.33 1.10
C LYS A 144 0.89 10.12 0.26
N PHE A 145 -0.33 10.24 0.75
CA PHE A 145 -1.30 11.21 0.24
C PHE A 145 -1.19 12.52 1.04
N ILE A 146 -1.54 13.65 0.43
CA ILE A 146 -1.75 14.87 1.20
C ILE A 146 -2.88 14.65 2.23
N CYS A 147 -2.78 15.29 3.40
CA CYS A 147 -3.71 15.16 4.54
C CYS A 147 -3.78 13.75 5.17
N TYR A 148 -2.98 12.78 4.72
CA TYR A 148 -3.02 11.43 5.27
C TYR A 148 -2.47 11.37 6.71
N ASP A 149 -1.57 12.31 7.04
CA ASP A 149 -0.95 12.46 8.36
C ASP A 149 -1.97 12.87 9.44
N ASP A 150 -3.07 13.54 9.05
CA ASP A 150 -4.12 14.02 9.95
C ASP A 150 -5.08 12.91 10.39
N LYS A 151 -4.94 11.69 9.85
CA LYS A 151 -5.75 10.56 10.30
C LYS A 151 -5.44 10.24 11.75
N VAL A 152 -6.50 10.19 12.56
CA VAL A 152 -6.45 10.06 14.02
C VAL A 152 -5.75 8.77 14.47
N VAL A 153 -5.81 7.71 13.66
CA VAL A 153 -5.14 6.43 13.95
C VAL A 153 -3.61 6.53 13.80
N TRP A 154 -3.13 7.35 12.87
CA TRP A 154 -1.70 7.43 12.55
C TRP A 154 -1.03 8.57 13.30
N ASN A 155 -1.54 9.79 13.15
CA ASN A 155 -0.94 11.03 13.65
C ASN A 155 0.60 11.05 13.53
N ARG A 156 1.10 10.62 12.37
CA ARG A 156 2.52 10.61 12.02
C ARG A 156 2.72 11.50 10.81
N LYS A 157 3.74 12.34 10.89
CA LYS A 157 4.26 13.02 9.72
C LYS A 157 4.74 11.96 8.73
N ASN A 158 4.46 12.18 7.45
CA ASN A 158 4.84 11.27 6.36
C ASN A 158 4.33 9.84 6.55
N THR A 159 3.07 9.70 6.93
CA THR A 159 2.39 8.41 7.09
C THR A 159 2.55 7.56 5.83
N ILE A 160 3.10 6.36 6.00
CA ILE A 160 3.43 5.40 4.95
C ILE A 160 2.16 4.70 4.45
N LEU A 161 1.96 4.73 3.14
CA LEU A 161 0.94 3.93 2.45
C LEU A 161 1.43 2.50 2.23
N ALA A 162 0.68 1.52 2.74
CA ALA A 162 1.08 0.11 2.72
C ALA A 162 1.29 -0.49 1.32
N GLY A 163 0.48 -0.05 0.34
CA GLY A 163 0.56 -0.54 -1.04
C GLY A 163 1.64 0.11 -1.92
N ARG A 164 2.51 0.96 -1.37
CA ARG A 164 3.56 1.69 -2.11
C ARG A 164 4.83 1.87 -1.28
N PHE A 165 5.49 0.77 -0.97
CA PHE A 165 6.70 0.75 -0.14
C PHE A 165 7.83 -0.02 -0.83
N ILE A 166 9.03 0.57 -0.92
CA ILE A 166 10.23 -0.11 -1.40
C ILE A 166 11.35 0.01 -0.37
N THR A 167 12.07 -1.06 -0.13
CA THR A 167 13.25 -1.09 0.72
C THR A 167 14.44 -1.76 0.02
N LYS A 168 15.64 -1.25 0.28
CA LYS A 168 16.94 -1.89 -0.04
C LYS A 168 17.65 -2.41 1.20
N ILE A 169 16.96 -2.39 2.33
CA ILE A 169 17.48 -2.78 3.64
C ILE A 169 16.62 -3.92 4.18
N GLN A 170 17.31 -4.95 4.67
CA GLN A 170 16.71 -5.99 5.48
C GLN A 170 16.38 -5.46 6.87
N PHE A 171 15.12 -5.62 7.27
CA PHE A 171 14.67 -5.29 8.62
C PHE A 171 14.89 -6.47 9.59
N PRO A 172 15.07 -6.18 10.90
CA PRO A 172 15.07 -7.24 11.90
C PRO A 172 13.70 -7.91 12.00
N ARG A 173 13.65 -9.24 11.85
CA ARG A 173 12.42 -10.05 12.00
C ARG A 173 11.68 -9.81 13.32
N ALA A 174 12.41 -9.43 14.37
CA ALA A 174 11.85 -9.07 15.68
C ALA A 174 10.83 -7.91 15.63
N LEU A 175 10.84 -7.07 14.59
CA LEU A 175 9.82 -6.04 14.40
C LEU A 175 8.43 -6.66 14.20
N LEU A 176 8.30 -7.63 13.30
CA LEU A 176 7.03 -8.33 13.06
C LEU A 176 6.62 -9.15 14.29
N THR A 177 7.53 -9.91 14.88
CA THR A 177 7.22 -10.74 16.07
C THR A 177 6.71 -9.89 17.24
N ARG A 178 7.35 -8.75 17.53
CA ARG A 178 6.86 -7.86 18.60
C ARG A 178 5.50 -7.28 18.29
N PHE A 179 5.25 -6.89 17.04
CA PHE A 179 3.95 -6.36 16.62
C PHE A 179 2.83 -7.40 16.81
N LEU A 180 3.04 -8.62 16.32
CA LEU A 180 2.07 -9.71 16.47
C LEU A 180 1.84 -10.07 17.95
N ASN A 181 2.90 -10.11 18.77
CA ASN A 181 2.76 -10.33 20.20
C ASN A 181 1.95 -9.22 20.89
N MET A 182 2.21 -7.94 20.58
CA MET A 182 1.42 -6.83 21.10
C MET A 182 -0.06 -6.95 20.71
N PHE A 183 -0.35 -7.40 19.49
CA PHE A 183 -1.72 -7.67 19.07
C PHE A 183 -2.36 -8.79 19.91
N THR A 184 -1.71 -9.96 20.01
CA THR A 184 -2.24 -11.13 20.74
C THR A 184 -2.39 -10.89 22.23
N GLU A 185 -1.53 -10.04 22.81
CA GLU A 185 -1.58 -9.63 24.22
C GLU A 185 -2.63 -8.53 24.47
N GLY A 186 -3.39 -8.10 23.46
CA GLY A 186 -4.44 -7.08 23.59
C GLY A 186 -3.92 -5.64 23.72
N LYS A 187 -2.60 -5.41 23.58
CA LYS A 187 -1.97 -4.08 23.70
C LYS A 187 -2.33 -3.13 22.55
N LEU A 188 -2.90 -3.66 21.46
CA LEU A 188 -3.38 -2.87 20.31
C LEU A 188 -4.92 -2.72 20.29
N SER A 189 -5.63 -3.14 21.35
CA SER A 189 -7.10 -3.14 21.40
C SER A 189 -7.71 -1.76 21.15
N GLU A 190 -7.16 -0.69 21.74
CA GLU A 190 -7.65 0.67 21.51
C GLU A 190 -7.52 1.11 20.04
N ILE A 191 -6.38 0.79 19.41
CA ILE A 191 -6.13 1.09 17.99
C ILE A 191 -7.08 0.28 17.10
N VAL A 192 -7.27 -1.01 17.40
CA VAL A 192 -8.20 -1.89 16.68
C VAL A 192 -9.63 -1.36 16.76
N ASN A 193 -10.09 -0.96 17.95
CA ASN A 193 -11.43 -0.41 18.14
C ASN A 193 -11.62 0.89 17.35
N ARG A 194 -10.65 1.81 17.43
CA ARG A 194 -10.69 3.07 16.67
C ARG A 194 -10.74 2.85 15.16
N ILE A 195 -9.95 1.91 14.64
CA ILE A 195 -9.98 1.54 13.21
C ILE A 195 -11.33 0.94 12.83
N ASN A 196 -11.92 0.08 13.67
CA ASN A 196 -13.24 -0.47 13.44
C ASN A 196 -14.32 0.61 13.41
N ASP A 197 -14.28 1.59 14.33
CA ASP A 197 -15.21 2.73 14.34
C ASP A 197 -15.08 3.55 13.04
N GLU A 198 -13.86 3.83 12.58
CA GLU A 198 -13.63 4.54 11.32
C GLU A 198 -14.08 3.74 10.08
N ASN A 199 -13.89 2.43 10.09
CA ASN A 199 -14.25 1.53 9.00
C ASN A 199 -15.76 1.29 8.87
N THR A 200 -16.48 1.30 10.00
CA THR A 200 -17.93 1.06 10.07
C THR A 200 -18.77 2.32 9.87
N ASN A 201 -18.16 3.51 9.94
CA ASN A 201 -18.83 4.76 9.59
C ASN A 201 -19.46 4.71 8.18
N LEU A 202 -20.60 5.40 8.02
CA LEU A 202 -21.54 5.36 6.87
C LEU A 202 -20.91 5.48 5.46
N THR A 203 -19.70 6.01 5.37
CA THR A 203 -18.98 6.22 4.10
C THR A 203 -18.10 5.04 3.67
N ASN A 204 -17.72 4.15 4.61
CA ASN A 204 -16.72 3.11 4.38
C ASN A 204 -17.34 1.70 4.29
N ASN A 205 -18.43 1.42 5.01
CA ASN A 205 -19.18 0.15 4.99
C ASN A 205 -18.29 -1.11 5.05
N LYS A 206 -17.16 -1.04 5.75
CA LYS A 206 -16.30 -2.21 5.98
C LYS A 206 -16.72 -2.86 7.30
N PRO A 207 -16.92 -4.18 7.35
CA PRO A 207 -17.32 -4.85 8.58
C PRO A 207 -16.22 -4.73 9.64
N ALA A 208 -16.65 -4.64 10.90
CA ALA A 208 -15.73 -4.71 12.03
C ALA A 208 -15.04 -6.09 12.06
N SER A 209 -13.79 -6.11 12.50
CA SER A 209 -13.02 -7.36 12.63
C SER A 209 -12.01 -7.25 13.77
N GLU A 210 -11.64 -8.40 14.35
CA GLU A 210 -10.51 -8.46 15.29
C GLU A 210 -9.22 -7.96 14.63
N PHE A 211 -9.03 -8.27 13.34
CA PHE A 211 -7.90 -7.79 12.55
C PHE A 211 -8.40 -6.89 11.40
N PRO A 212 -8.68 -5.61 11.67
CA PRO A 212 -9.40 -4.76 10.73
C PRO A 212 -8.56 -4.29 9.54
N TYR A 213 -9.25 -3.74 8.54
CA TYR A 213 -8.60 -3.08 7.39
C TYR A 213 -7.80 -1.87 7.85
N GLY A 214 -6.50 -1.85 7.56
CA GLY A 214 -5.55 -0.81 7.98
C GLY A 214 -4.50 -1.29 8.98
N MET A 215 -4.60 -2.50 9.52
CA MET A 215 -3.59 -3.04 10.45
C MET A 215 -2.19 -3.21 9.84
N ASP A 216 -2.11 -3.38 8.52
CA ASP A 216 -0.86 -3.33 7.76
C ASP A 216 -0.22 -1.94 7.75
N GLU A 217 -1.03 -0.88 7.62
CA GLU A 217 -0.58 0.50 7.83
C GLU A 217 -0.19 0.76 9.29
N VAL A 218 -0.87 0.17 10.29
CA VAL A 218 -0.42 0.25 11.70
C VAL A 218 0.98 -0.33 11.83
N PHE A 219 1.22 -1.51 11.26
CA PHE A 219 2.53 -2.16 11.32
C PHE A 219 3.63 -1.27 10.71
N LEU A 220 3.39 -0.73 9.51
CA LEU A 220 4.36 0.14 8.84
C LEU A 220 4.60 1.44 9.61
N ASN A 221 3.54 2.11 10.06
CA ASN A 221 3.62 3.42 10.72
C ASN A 221 3.98 3.35 12.21
N THR A 222 4.19 2.15 12.75
CA THR A 222 4.72 1.93 14.10
C THR A 222 6.06 1.23 14.06
N SER A 223 6.09 -0.04 13.65
CA SER A 223 7.27 -0.89 13.79
C SER A 223 8.36 -0.51 12.78
N ILE A 224 7.97 -0.35 11.51
CA ILE A 224 8.92 -0.01 10.44
C ILE A 224 9.33 1.46 10.52
N TYR A 225 8.36 2.37 10.66
CA TYR A 225 8.59 3.80 10.79
C TYR A 225 9.52 4.15 11.96
N ASN A 226 9.26 3.65 13.18
CA ASN A 226 10.12 3.92 14.33
C ASN A 226 11.53 3.34 14.15
N TRP A 227 11.68 2.22 13.43
CA TRP A 227 12.99 1.68 13.11
C TRP A 227 13.75 2.59 12.15
N MET A 228 13.10 3.04 11.06
CA MET A 228 13.70 3.96 10.08
C MET A 228 14.13 5.28 10.73
N MET A 229 13.30 5.82 11.64
CA MET A 229 13.63 7.02 12.40
C MET A 229 14.91 6.85 13.22
N ARG A 230 14.97 5.80 14.04
CA ARG A 230 16.11 5.56 14.95
C ARG A 230 17.44 5.31 14.23
N HIS A 231 17.39 4.79 13.00
CA HIS A 231 18.59 4.49 12.21
C HIS A 231 18.91 5.59 11.18
N ASN A 232 18.15 6.70 11.21
CA ASN A 232 18.33 7.89 10.39
C ASN A 232 18.61 7.61 8.90
N LYS A 233 17.73 6.81 8.30
CA LYS A 233 17.93 6.32 6.92
C LYS A 233 17.48 7.33 5.87
N ARG A 234 18.06 7.28 4.67
CA ARG A 234 17.71 8.20 3.57
C ARG A 234 16.50 7.69 2.82
N ILE A 235 15.50 8.54 2.65
CA ILE A 235 14.19 8.16 2.13
C ILE A 235 13.86 9.02 0.92
N LEU A 236 13.45 8.37 -0.17
CA LEU A 236 12.75 9.01 -1.26
C LEU A 236 11.26 9.04 -0.92
N LEU A 237 10.74 10.22 -0.59
CA LEU A 237 9.33 10.42 -0.26
C LEU A 237 8.57 10.91 -1.49
N GLN A 238 7.54 10.16 -1.88
CA GLN A 238 6.56 10.58 -2.88
C GLN A 238 5.30 11.11 -2.20
N THR A 239 5.00 12.39 -2.39
CA THR A 239 3.73 12.98 -1.95
C THR A 239 2.77 13.08 -3.13
N ASP A 240 1.62 12.44 -3.02
CA ASP A 240 0.55 12.43 -4.02
C ASP A 240 -0.54 13.43 -3.60
N TYR A 241 -0.61 14.55 -4.33
CA TYR A 241 -1.56 15.64 -4.10
C TYR A 241 -2.90 15.42 -4.82
N PHE A 242 -3.03 14.32 -5.57
CA PHE A 242 -4.28 14.03 -6.26
C PHE A 242 -5.38 13.59 -5.28
N ILE A 243 -6.31 14.51 -5.00
CA ILE A 243 -7.47 14.24 -4.14
C ILE A 243 -8.51 13.47 -4.95
N ARG A 244 -8.70 12.17 -4.72
CA ARG A 244 -9.74 11.41 -5.45
C ARG A 244 -11.17 11.78 -5.00
N GLY A 245 -11.32 12.13 -3.73
CA GLY A 245 -12.61 12.37 -3.07
C GLY A 245 -13.32 13.68 -3.41
N PHE A 246 -12.62 14.71 -3.90
CA PHE A 246 -13.22 16.05 -4.00
C PHE A 246 -14.48 16.06 -4.87
N ALA A 247 -14.46 15.32 -5.99
CA ALA A 247 -15.59 15.30 -6.91
C ALA A 247 -16.85 14.67 -6.27
N TYR A 248 -16.69 13.78 -5.28
CA TYR A 248 -17.78 13.24 -4.48
C TYR A 248 -18.40 14.30 -3.59
N GLU A 249 -17.57 15.08 -2.89
CA GLU A 249 -18.00 16.16 -2.00
C GLU A 249 -18.79 17.26 -2.72
N PHE A 250 -18.44 17.57 -3.97
CA PHE A 250 -19.12 18.62 -4.75
C PHE A 250 -20.25 18.11 -5.65
N GLY A 251 -20.54 16.81 -5.66
CA GLY A 251 -21.64 16.25 -6.46
C GLY A 251 -21.43 16.31 -7.99
N ASP A 252 -20.25 16.68 -8.46
CA ASP A 252 -19.94 16.93 -9.87
C ASP A 252 -19.68 15.62 -10.63
N LYS A 253 -20.67 15.16 -11.42
CA LYS A 253 -20.60 13.86 -12.13
C LYS A 253 -19.48 13.79 -13.17
N GLU A 254 -19.23 14.87 -13.89
CA GLU A 254 -18.16 14.92 -14.89
C GLU A 254 -16.79 14.90 -14.22
N ALA A 255 -16.62 15.67 -13.15
CA ALA A 255 -15.41 15.62 -12.34
C ALA A 255 -15.18 14.21 -11.76
N LYS A 256 -16.23 13.51 -11.31
CA LYS A 256 -16.14 12.12 -10.81
C LYS A 256 -15.63 11.16 -11.89
N ALA A 257 -16.18 11.26 -13.10
CA ALA A 257 -15.72 10.42 -14.22
C ALA A 257 -14.27 10.73 -14.58
N LEU A 258 -13.90 12.01 -14.60
CA LEU A 258 -12.54 12.46 -14.89
C LEU A 258 -11.53 12.00 -13.82
N THR A 259 -11.85 12.13 -12.53
CA THR A 259 -10.97 11.70 -11.43
C THR A 259 -10.75 10.19 -11.46
N GLN A 260 -11.83 9.41 -11.65
CA GLN A 260 -11.74 7.97 -11.78
C GLN A 260 -10.88 7.58 -12.99
N SER A 261 -11.10 8.21 -14.14
CA SER A 261 -10.35 7.93 -15.36
C SER A 261 -8.87 8.32 -15.24
N TYR A 262 -8.56 9.42 -14.56
CA TYR A 262 -7.18 9.85 -14.33
C TYR A 262 -6.44 8.94 -13.34
N HIS A 263 -7.13 8.44 -12.31
CA HIS A 263 -6.53 7.52 -11.35
C HIS A 263 -5.95 6.27 -12.03
N TRP A 264 -6.73 5.65 -12.92
CA TRP A 264 -6.31 4.44 -13.63
C TRP A 264 -5.45 4.72 -14.86
N PHE A 265 -5.80 5.77 -15.63
CA PHE A 265 -5.18 6.06 -16.92
C PHE A 265 -4.79 7.55 -16.99
N PRO A 266 -3.75 7.98 -16.26
CA PRO A 266 -3.34 9.37 -16.23
C PRO A 266 -2.78 9.79 -17.59
N THR A 267 -3.25 10.92 -18.10
CA THR A 267 -2.70 11.56 -19.30
C THR A 267 -2.51 13.05 -19.03
N HIS A 268 -1.57 13.68 -19.74
CA HIS A 268 -1.33 15.11 -19.58
C HIS A 268 -2.60 15.95 -19.84
N SER A 269 -3.42 15.57 -20.83
CA SER A 269 -4.72 16.22 -21.09
C SER A 269 -5.68 16.12 -19.90
N LYS A 270 -5.79 14.94 -19.26
CA LYS A 270 -6.62 14.76 -18.06
C LYS A 270 -6.06 15.53 -16.86
N PHE A 271 -4.74 15.55 -16.69
CA PHE A 271 -4.06 16.36 -15.68
C PHE A 271 -4.43 17.84 -15.82
N LEU A 272 -4.32 18.43 -17.02
CA LEU A 272 -4.67 19.84 -17.26
C LEU A 272 -6.13 20.15 -16.93
N LYS A 273 -7.07 19.24 -17.29
CA LYS A 273 -8.49 19.39 -16.94
C LYS A 273 -8.70 19.34 -15.43
N LEU A 274 -8.05 18.41 -14.72
CA LEU A 274 -8.13 18.30 -13.27
C LEU A 274 -7.48 19.48 -12.56
N LYS A 275 -6.36 20.01 -13.07
CA LYS A 275 -5.69 21.18 -12.51
C LYS A 275 -6.64 22.38 -12.47
N LYS A 276 -7.38 22.64 -13.55
CA LYS A 276 -8.42 23.67 -13.61
C LYS A 276 -9.56 23.45 -12.60
N LEU A 277 -9.97 22.19 -12.40
CA LEU A 277 -10.97 21.87 -11.37
C LEU A 277 -10.42 22.13 -9.96
N PHE A 278 -9.16 21.78 -9.70
CA PHE A 278 -8.53 22.08 -8.41
C PHE A 278 -8.37 23.58 -8.19
N GLU A 279 -8.03 24.38 -9.21
CA GLU A 279 -7.98 25.85 -9.09
C GLU A 279 -9.32 26.43 -8.59
N LYS A 280 -10.44 25.83 -9.02
CA LYS A 280 -11.79 26.20 -8.58
C LYS A 280 -12.12 25.70 -7.17
N TYR A 281 -11.89 24.42 -6.88
CA TYR A 281 -12.42 23.76 -5.67
C TYR A 281 -11.47 23.78 -4.46
N LEU A 282 -10.16 23.85 -4.68
CA LEU A 282 -9.16 23.78 -3.62
C LEU A 282 -9.24 24.92 -2.59
N PRO A 283 -9.57 26.18 -2.95
CA PRO A 283 -9.83 27.22 -1.95
C PRO A 283 -10.95 26.86 -0.97
N ILE A 284 -11.98 26.14 -1.43
CA ILE A 284 -13.12 25.71 -0.60
C ILE A 284 -12.68 24.56 0.32
N LEU A 285 -11.94 23.60 -0.23
CA LEU A 285 -11.40 22.46 0.53
C LEU A 285 -10.45 22.92 1.63
N MET A 286 -9.54 23.86 1.32
CA MET A 286 -8.57 24.41 2.28
C MET A 286 -9.25 25.10 3.48
N LYS A 287 -10.38 25.79 3.26
CA LYS A 287 -11.15 26.41 4.36
C LYS A 287 -11.74 25.38 5.32
N ARG A 288 -12.02 24.17 4.83
CA ARG A 288 -12.58 23.06 5.64
C ARG A 288 -11.48 22.22 6.28
N HIS A 289 -10.38 22.01 5.57
CA HIS A 289 -9.26 21.18 5.99
C HIS A 289 -7.95 21.89 5.67
N ILE A 290 -7.29 22.40 6.72
CA ILE A 290 -6.08 23.23 6.60
C ILE A 290 -4.91 22.49 5.94
N CYS A 291 -4.87 21.17 6.05
CA CYS A 291 -3.85 20.32 5.44
C CYS A 291 -3.77 20.45 3.91
N TYR A 292 -4.81 20.95 3.23
CA TYR A 292 -4.76 21.22 1.79
C TYR A 292 -4.01 22.51 1.42
N LYS A 293 -3.57 23.31 2.41
CA LYS A 293 -2.82 24.54 2.17
C LYS A 293 -1.57 24.29 1.32
N GLU A 294 -0.82 23.22 1.63
CA GLU A 294 0.37 22.86 0.87
C GLU A 294 0.04 22.55 -0.60
N PHE A 295 -1.09 21.89 -0.87
CA PHE A 295 -1.53 21.66 -2.25
C PHE A 295 -1.89 22.98 -2.93
N PHE A 296 -2.60 23.86 -2.23
CA PHE A 296 -3.03 25.15 -2.78
C PHE A 296 -1.82 25.99 -3.21
N ASP A 297 -0.83 26.10 -2.33
CA ASP A 297 0.39 26.87 -2.57
C ASP A 297 1.24 26.27 -3.72
N ASN A 298 1.23 24.94 -3.90
CA ASN A 298 1.97 24.25 -4.95
C ASN A 298 1.21 24.05 -6.27
N LEU A 299 -0.11 24.23 -6.29
CA LEU A 299 -0.94 23.93 -7.46
C LEU A 299 -0.41 24.56 -8.77
N PRO A 300 0.02 25.84 -8.79
CA PRO A 300 0.57 26.46 -9.99
C PRO A 300 1.82 25.75 -10.54
N ASN A 301 2.64 25.16 -9.67
CA ASN A 301 3.94 24.58 -10.00
C ASN A 301 3.85 23.19 -10.66
N PHE A 302 2.71 22.49 -10.54
CA PHE A 302 2.53 21.20 -11.19
C PHE A 302 2.48 21.35 -12.71
N LYS A 303 3.29 20.54 -13.41
CA LYS A 303 3.41 20.56 -14.87
C LYS A 303 2.84 19.33 -15.56
N ASN A 304 3.00 18.14 -14.97
CA ASN A 304 2.71 16.88 -15.65
C ASN A 304 1.76 15.97 -14.87
N ASP A 305 1.87 15.98 -13.54
CA ASP A 305 1.05 15.23 -12.62
C ASP A 305 0.94 15.99 -11.28
N PHE A 306 0.31 15.36 -10.29
CA PHE A 306 0.16 15.89 -8.93
C PHE A 306 1.12 15.19 -7.95
N ILE A 307 2.28 14.73 -8.42
CA ILE A 307 3.25 14.00 -7.61
C ILE A 307 4.48 14.88 -7.38
N VAL A 308 4.94 14.94 -6.13
CA VAL A 308 6.23 15.56 -5.76
C VAL A 308 7.11 14.51 -5.11
N TYR A 309 8.37 14.48 -5.53
CA TYR A 309 9.42 13.71 -4.87
C TYR A 309 10.28 14.62 -4.01
N SER A 310 10.58 14.19 -2.80
CA SER A 310 11.52 14.85 -1.89
C SER A 310 12.43 13.82 -1.23
N ILE A 311 13.59 14.28 -0.76
CA ILE A 311 14.49 13.46 0.04
C ILE A 311 14.31 13.86 1.49
N VAL A 312 14.01 12.89 2.35
CA VAL A 312 13.89 13.08 3.80
C VAL A 312 14.84 12.14 4.52
N ASN A 313 15.35 12.54 5.67
CA ASN A 313 16.09 11.63 6.54
C ASN A 313 15.13 10.99 7.54
N GLY A 314 15.51 9.83 8.06
CA GLY A 314 14.74 9.14 9.10
C GLY A 314 14.50 10.01 10.33
N SER A 315 15.44 10.89 10.70
CA SER A 315 15.25 11.84 11.81
C SER A 315 14.13 12.84 11.58
N ASP A 316 13.77 13.09 10.32
CA ASP A 316 12.82 14.13 9.89
C ASP A 316 11.45 13.53 9.51
N LEU A 317 11.33 12.21 9.64
CA LEU A 317 10.09 11.48 9.37
C LEU A 317 8.96 11.98 10.23
#